data_AF-A0A1A9ZR16-F1
#
_entry.id   AF-A0A1A9ZR16-F1
#
_cell.length_a   1.000
_cell.length_b   1.000
_cell.length_c   1.000
_cell.angle_alpha   90.00
_cell.angle_beta   90.00
_cell.angle_gamma   90.00
#
_symmetry.space_group_name_H-M   'P 1'
#
loop_
_entity.id
_entity.type
_entity.pdbx_description
1 polymer ?
#
loop_
_entity_poly.entity_id
_entity_poly.type
_entity_poly.pdbx_seq_one_letter_code
_entity_poly.pdbx_strand_id
1 'polypeptide(L)'
;MDKTTDSASSGNELQNETNSNRTEQKDESTAEAYLEHLLNNGCNEGDSEYEMEMPSWYNDTLFREGQTYMSKYRFVLQSGMLAGLIAVLSIPSILKVLMCTRQSSTPSTAYRRYLRTILHTQAWYQYPPEPKNSKFWISLRAVRKAHSRSSRACAKLGSGMITQKDLALTQFGFIGFITLGAYRIQLYDQEFLEATSHMWRVIGYLLGIKDEYNICGRNWSETNLRLDIVLRKVYIPALENASQDFEDATKALLHGLWPVNTSLTVGSYLFMTKRLACVKGYEYYEFDHRPGAQRDPNQHLYYKDLSWWDRFIVFYGLFLVTYLHKYSAVRWYLNFRVWLNEQISYYVPYVAMFTFGFKWAFVRIFTKAGSENDFKYHLKVE
;
A
#
# COMPACT_ATOMS: atom_id res chain seq x y z
N MET A 1 62.84 -14.12 4.04
CA MET A 1 62.03 -13.17 3.25
C MET A 1 60.67 -13.79 3.11
N ASP A 2 59.71 -13.40 3.95
CA ASP A 2 58.26 -13.40 3.64
C ASP A 2 57.52 -12.87 4.88
N LYS A 3 57.24 -11.56 4.87
CA LYS A 3 56.47 -10.85 5.91
C LYS A 3 55.59 -9.75 5.31
N THR A 4 55.23 -9.89 4.03
CA THR A 4 54.66 -8.79 3.22
C THR A 4 53.27 -9.07 2.66
N THR A 5 52.63 -10.19 2.96
CA THR A 5 51.31 -10.55 2.41
C THR A 5 50.11 -10.32 3.36
N ASP A 6 50.31 -10.20 4.67
CA ASP A 6 49.17 -10.06 5.62
C ASP A 6 48.67 -8.61 5.82
N SER A 7 49.49 -7.59 5.56
CA SER A 7 49.10 -6.18 5.80
C SER A 7 48.21 -5.60 4.69
N ALA A 8 48.25 -6.17 3.48
CA ALA A 8 47.44 -5.71 2.34
C ALA A 8 45.99 -6.21 2.44
N SER A 9 45.76 -7.38 3.02
CA SER A 9 44.42 -7.96 3.22
C SER A 9 43.64 -7.19 4.30
N SER A 10 44.26 -6.92 5.45
CA SER A 10 43.60 -6.22 6.55
C SER A 10 43.33 -4.74 6.24
N GLY A 11 44.17 -4.11 5.42
CA GLY A 11 43.98 -2.73 4.96
C GLY A 11 42.78 -2.57 4.02
N ASN A 12 42.52 -3.56 3.16
CA ASN A 12 41.37 -3.57 2.26
C ASN A 12 40.06 -3.86 3.01
N GLU A 13 40.07 -4.73 4.02
CA GLU A 13 38.90 -5.02 4.85
C GLU A 13 38.48 -3.80 5.69
N LEU A 14 39.43 -3.13 6.37
CA LEU A 14 39.13 -1.92 7.14
C LEU A 14 38.61 -0.77 6.26
N GLN A 15 39.16 -0.61 5.05
CA GLN A 15 38.69 0.41 4.10
C GLN A 15 37.29 0.10 3.57
N ASN A 16 36.99 -1.17 3.30
CA ASN A 16 35.66 -1.60 2.87
C ASN A 16 34.62 -1.41 3.97
N GLU A 17 34.93 -1.76 5.23
CA GLU A 17 34.03 -1.51 6.37
C GLU A 17 33.81 -0.01 6.60
N THR A 18 34.86 0.80 6.53
CA THR A 18 34.76 2.27 6.69
C THR A 18 33.93 2.90 5.58
N ASN A 19 34.07 2.43 4.34
CA ASN A 19 33.28 2.90 3.20
C ASN A 19 31.81 2.44 3.28
N SER A 20 31.57 1.22 3.76
CA SER A 20 30.21 0.70 4.01
C SER A 20 29.50 1.56 5.06
N ASN A 21 30.14 1.79 6.21
CA ASN A 21 29.59 2.60 7.29
C ASN A 21 29.29 4.04 6.86
N ARG A 22 30.16 4.65 6.06
CA ARG A 22 29.92 6.00 5.51
C ARG A 22 28.74 6.04 4.55
N THR A 23 28.55 4.99 3.75
CA THR A 23 27.44 4.90 2.81
C THR A 23 26.12 4.73 3.55
N GLU A 24 26.06 3.81 4.52
CA GLU A 24 24.88 3.62 5.37
C GLU A 24 24.48 4.89 6.13
N GLN A 25 25.46 5.62 6.68
CA GLN A 25 25.20 6.88 7.38
C GLN A 25 24.63 7.96 6.45
N LYS A 26 25.14 8.03 5.20
CA LYS A 26 24.64 8.97 4.18
C LYS A 26 23.23 8.61 3.71
N ASP A 27 22.96 7.33 3.52
CA ASP A 27 21.66 6.83 3.10
C ASP A 27 20.60 7.10 4.17
N GLU A 28 20.92 6.84 5.44
CA GLU A 28 20.06 7.18 6.58
C GLU A 28 19.78 8.69 6.64
N SER A 29 20.82 9.53 6.55
CA SER A 29 20.67 10.99 6.56
C SER A 29 19.78 11.50 5.41
N THR A 30 19.90 10.90 4.22
CA THR A 30 19.07 11.26 3.06
C THR A 30 17.61 10.87 3.28
N ALA A 31 17.37 9.68 3.84
CA ALA A 31 16.03 9.21 4.16
C ALA A 31 15.37 10.06 5.25
N GLU A 32 16.13 10.46 6.27
CA GLU A 32 15.68 11.37 7.32
C GLU A 32 15.31 12.74 6.76
N ALA A 33 16.15 13.34 5.92
CA ALA A 33 15.86 14.63 5.30
C ALA A 33 14.59 14.58 4.44
N TYR A 34 14.37 13.50 3.67
CA TYR A 34 13.12 13.30 2.94
C TYR A 34 11.92 13.24 3.88
N LEU A 35 11.99 12.44 4.94
CA LEU A 35 10.88 12.29 5.87
C LEU A 35 10.56 13.61 6.59
N GLU A 36 11.58 14.32 7.07
CA GLU A 36 11.40 15.62 7.71
C GLU A 36 10.72 16.62 6.78
N HIS A 37 11.17 16.70 5.52
CA HIS A 37 10.54 17.56 4.53
C HIS A 37 9.08 17.16 4.26
N LEU A 38 8.80 15.86 4.14
CA LEU A 38 7.45 15.35 3.93
C LEU A 38 6.52 15.70 5.11
N LEU A 39 6.99 15.55 6.34
CA LEU A 39 6.19 15.77 7.54
C LEU A 39 6.02 17.26 7.85
N ASN A 40 7.03 18.10 7.62
CA ASN A 40 7.02 19.52 7.97
C ASN A 40 6.41 20.40 6.88
N ASN A 41 6.69 20.12 5.61
CA ASN A 41 6.21 20.92 4.48
C ASN A 41 5.01 20.27 3.80
N GLY A 42 5.10 18.97 3.50
CA GLY A 42 4.06 18.23 2.79
C GLY A 42 2.72 18.16 3.53
N CYS A 43 2.67 18.43 4.84
CA CYS A 43 1.45 18.50 5.62
C CYS A 43 0.65 19.80 5.41
N ASN A 44 1.25 20.82 4.79
CA ASN A 44 0.62 22.13 4.59
C ASN A 44 0.11 22.32 3.15
N GLU A 45 0.40 21.39 2.26
CA GLU A 45 0.15 21.51 0.83
C GLU A 45 -0.84 20.47 0.34
N GLY A 46 -1.76 20.87 -0.55
CA GLY A 46 -2.78 20.00 -1.14
C GLY A 46 -2.33 19.36 -2.45
N ASP A 47 -3.25 19.16 -3.38
CA ASP A 47 -2.96 18.70 -4.76
C ASP A 47 -1.91 19.61 -5.45
N SER A 48 -1.06 19.05 -6.32
CA SER A 48 -0.04 19.85 -7.02
C SER A 48 -0.60 20.84 -8.05
N GLU A 49 -1.87 20.72 -8.42
CA GLU A 49 -2.56 21.52 -9.43
C GLU A 49 -1.98 21.44 -10.85
N TYR A 50 -0.95 20.60 -11.06
CA TYR A 50 -0.38 20.36 -12.39
C TYR A 50 -1.41 19.78 -13.34
N GLU A 51 -1.33 20.19 -14.62
CA GLU A 51 -2.05 19.50 -15.68
C GLU A 51 -1.65 18.01 -15.69
N MET A 52 -2.65 17.14 -15.87
CA MET A 52 -2.43 15.70 -15.80
C MET A 52 -1.79 15.20 -17.11
N GLU A 53 -0.47 15.33 -17.18
CA GLU A 53 0.37 14.89 -18.28
C GLU A 53 1.48 13.94 -17.80
N MET A 54 2.10 13.20 -18.73
CA MET A 54 3.22 12.33 -18.37
C MET A 54 4.42 13.17 -17.89
N PRO A 55 5.12 12.75 -16.82
CA PRO A 55 6.30 13.45 -16.35
C PRO A 55 7.44 13.34 -17.37
N SER A 56 8.36 14.31 -17.36
CA SER A 56 9.52 14.32 -18.27
C SER A 56 10.46 13.12 -18.09
N TRP A 57 10.47 12.52 -16.90
CA TRP A 57 11.23 11.33 -16.56
C TRP A 57 10.45 10.01 -16.81
N TYR A 58 9.31 10.06 -17.50
CA TYR A 58 8.52 8.87 -17.84
C TYR A 58 9.32 7.90 -18.72
N ASN A 59 9.46 6.66 -18.22
CA ASN A 59 10.00 5.53 -18.96
C ASN A 59 8.87 4.52 -19.25
N ASP A 60 8.47 4.38 -20.52
CA ASP A 60 7.38 3.48 -20.95
C ASP A 60 7.70 2.00 -20.70
N THR A 61 8.95 1.59 -20.89
CA THR A 61 9.37 0.19 -20.69
C THR A 61 9.21 -0.22 -19.22
N LEU A 62 9.76 0.56 -18.29
CA LEU A 62 9.60 0.30 -16.86
C LEU A 62 8.13 0.37 -16.43
N PHE A 63 7.37 1.32 -16.98
CA PHE A 63 5.95 1.46 -16.64
C PHE A 63 5.14 0.23 -17.07
N ARG A 64 5.33 -0.23 -18.32
CA ARG A 64 4.66 -1.43 -18.85
C ARG A 64 5.07 -2.68 -18.09
N GLU A 65 6.36 -2.82 -17.77
CA GLU A 65 6.84 -3.95 -16.98
C GLU A 65 6.17 -3.97 -15.59
N GLY A 66 6.06 -2.80 -14.93
CA GLY A 66 5.32 -2.64 -13.68
C GLY A 66 3.85 -3.08 -13.78
N GLN A 67 3.19 -2.77 -14.91
CA GLN A 67 1.82 -3.20 -15.17
C GLN A 67 1.66 -4.73 -15.25
N THR A 68 2.68 -5.44 -15.77
CA THR A 68 2.60 -6.91 -15.94
C THR A 68 2.53 -7.65 -14.60
N TYR A 69 3.03 -7.05 -13.51
CA TYR A 69 3.11 -7.73 -12.22
C TYR A 69 1.75 -8.06 -11.59
N MET A 70 0.69 -7.33 -11.93
CA MET A 70 -0.67 -7.70 -11.54
C MET A 70 -1.12 -9.06 -12.10
N SER A 71 -0.48 -9.57 -13.16
CA SER A 71 -0.71 -10.93 -13.67
C SER A 71 0.19 -11.97 -12.97
N LYS A 72 1.45 -11.62 -12.71
CA LYS A 72 2.48 -12.51 -12.14
C LYS A 72 2.33 -12.69 -10.61
N TYR A 73 1.95 -11.64 -9.90
CA TYR A 73 1.98 -11.55 -8.43
C TYR A 73 0.66 -11.05 -7.83
N ARG A 74 -0.47 -11.23 -8.53
CA ARG A 74 -1.80 -10.70 -8.15
C ARG A 74 -2.14 -10.90 -6.67
N PHE A 75 -1.97 -12.12 -6.16
CA PHE A 75 -2.35 -12.45 -4.80
C PHE A 75 -1.57 -11.63 -3.77
N VAL A 76 -0.24 -11.61 -3.85
CA VAL A 76 0.60 -10.88 -2.89
C VAL A 76 0.48 -9.37 -3.04
N LEU A 77 0.30 -8.87 -4.28
CA LEU A 77 0.03 -7.46 -4.55
C LEU A 77 -1.27 -7.01 -3.86
N GLN A 78 -2.37 -7.74 -4.07
CA GLN A 78 -3.66 -7.37 -3.46
C GLN A 78 -3.66 -7.51 -1.94
N SER A 79 -3.05 -8.57 -1.40
CA SER A 79 -2.92 -8.73 0.05
C SER A 79 -2.06 -7.63 0.69
N GLY A 80 -0.95 -7.25 0.06
CA GLY A 80 -0.09 -6.18 0.54
C GLY A 80 -0.74 -4.79 0.44
N MET A 81 -1.47 -4.51 -0.65
CA MET A 81 -2.27 -3.28 -0.78
C MET A 81 -3.39 -3.20 0.27
N LEU A 82 -4.05 -4.32 0.60
CA LEU A 82 -5.05 -4.35 1.66
C LEU A 82 -4.42 -4.10 3.04
N ALA A 83 -3.27 -4.72 3.34
CA ALA A 83 -2.54 -4.43 4.57
C ALA A 83 -2.11 -2.94 4.63
N GLY A 84 -1.62 -2.40 3.50
CA GLY A 84 -1.20 -1.01 3.41
C GLY A 84 -2.36 -0.04 3.58
N LEU A 85 -3.54 -0.38 3.05
CA LEU A 85 -4.76 0.39 3.30
C LEU A 85 -5.18 0.38 4.77
N ILE A 86 -5.06 -0.76 5.47
CA ILE A 86 -5.28 -0.81 6.92
C ILE A 86 -4.27 0.10 7.63
N ALA A 87 -2.97 0.01 7.30
CA ALA A 87 -1.95 0.87 7.88
C ALA A 87 -2.22 2.37 7.62
N VAL A 88 -2.70 2.73 6.43
CA VAL A 88 -3.10 4.11 6.11
C VAL A 88 -4.22 4.63 7.01
N LEU A 89 -5.13 3.76 7.48
CA LEU A 89 -6.17 4.15 8.43
C LEU A 89 -5.60 4.54 9.81
N SER A 90 -4.38 4.12 10.16
CA SER A 90 -3.77 4.51 11.44
C SER A 90 -3.20 5.93 11.42
N ILE A 91 -3.19 6.60 10.26
CA ILE A 91 -2.72 7.98 10.12
C ILE A 91 -3.87 8.94 10.42
N PRO A 92 -3.81 9.75 11.51
CA PRO A 92 -4.96 10.54 11.96
C PRO A 92 -5.48 11.56 10.93
N SER A 93 -4.59 12.23 10.20
CA SER A 93 -4.99 13.21 9.17
C SER A 93 -5.79 12.56 8.04
N ILE A 94 -5.37 11.36 7.62
CA ILE A 94 -6.05 10.60 6.57
C ILE A 94 -7.40 10.10 7.08
N LEU A 95 -7.41 9.47 8.26
CA LEU A 95 -8.62 8.90 8.85
C LEU A 95 -9.70 9.98 9.06
N LYS A 96 -9.31 11.18 9.52
CA LYS A 96 -10.22 12.31 9.74
C LYS A 96 -10.96 12.70 8.46
N VAL A 97 -10.27 12.76 7.32
CA VAL A 97 -10.91 13.03 6.01
C VAL A 97 -11.87 11.89 5.65
N LEU A 98 -11.48 10.63 5.84
CA LEU A 98 -12.34 9.49 5.53
C LEU A 98 -13.63 9.47 6.35
N MET A 99 -13.52 9.74 7.66
CA MET A 99 -14.67 9.88 8.56
C MET A 99 -15.57 11.05 8.14
N CYS A 100 -14.97 12.21 7.82
CA CYS A 100 -15.69 13.37 7.31
C CYS A 100 -16.55 13.02 6.08
N THR A 101 -16.01 12.27 5.10
CA THR A 101 -16.77 11.92 3.88
C THR A 101 -17.96 10.99 4.12
N ARG A 102 -17.98 10.26 5.25
CA ARG A 102 -18.97 9.22 5.58
C ARG A 102 -19.12 8.13 4.52
N GLN A 103 -18.13 7.93 3.65
CA GLN A 103 -18.18 6.91 2.59
C GLN A 103 -17.64 5.55 3.02
N SER A 104 -17.18 5.42 4.26
CA SER A 104 -16.68 4.16 4.82
C SER A 104 -16.97 3.99 6.31
N SER A 105 -18.02 4.65 6.81
CA SER A 105 -18.41 4.57 8.23
C SER A 105 -19.20 3.30 8.57
N THR A 106 -19.71 2.58 7.57
CA THR A 106 -20.45 1.33 7.75
C THR A 106 -19.93 0.27 6.78
N PRO A 107 -20.13 -1.04 7.03
CA PRO A 107 -19.71 -2.10 6.11
C PRO A 107 -20.23 -1.92 4.67
N SER A 108 -21.49 -1.49 4.48
CA SER A 108 -22.08 -1.31 3.15
C SER A 108 -21.52 -0.11 2.39
N THR A 109 -21.22 0.99 3.07
CA THR A 109 -20.57 2.17 2.47
C THR A 109 -19.11 1.86 2.16
N ALA A 110 -18.40 1.24 3.12
CA ALA A 110 -17.04 0.74 2.98
C ALA A 110 -16.90 -0.23 1.80
N TYR A 111 -17.79 -1.21 1.64
CA TYR A 111 -17.83 -2.10 0.48
C TYR A 111 -17.76 -1.34 -0.83
N ARG A 112 -18.64 -0.34 -1.02
CA ARG A 112 -18.67 0.44 -2.26
C ARG A 112 -17.40 1.27 -2.46
N ARG A 113 -16.91 1.91 -1.39
CA ARG A 113 -15.69 2.73 -1.46
C ARG A 113 -14.49 1.87 -1.85
N TYR A 114 -14.27 0.78 -1.13
CA TYR A 114 -13.07 -0.04 -1.30
C TYR A 114 -13.11 -0.92 -2.53
N LEU A 115 -14.30 -1.39 -2.96
CA LEU A 115 -14.43 -2.04 -4.27
C LEU A 115 -14.16 -1.05 -5.41
N ARG A 116 -14.53 0.23 -5.30
CA ARG A 116 -14.09 1.25 -6.28
C ARG A 116 -12.57 1.40 -6.29
N THR A 117 -11.93 1.46 -5.12
CA THR A 117 -10.46 1.53 -5.03
C THR A 117 -9.80 0.34 -5.73
N ILE A 118 -10.30 -0.88 -5.51
CA ILE A 118 -9.83 -2.10 -6.20
C ILE A 118 -9.97 -1.93 -7.72
N LEU A 119 -11.13 -1.50 -8.21
CA LEU A 119 -11.38 -1.32 -9.65
C LEU A 119 -10.51 -0.23 -10.27
N HIS A 120 -10.29 0.89 -9.58
CA HIS A 120 -9.42 1.96 -10.06
C HIS A 120 -7.96 1.50 -10.14
N THR A 121 -7.49 0.81 -9.10
CA THR A 121 -6.15 0.23 -9.06
C THR A 121 -5.96 -0.78 -10.19
N GLN A 122 -6.92 -1.70 -10.38
CA GLN A 122 -6.91 -2.63 -11.50
C GLN A 122 -6.87 -1.93 -12.85
N ALA A 123 -7.62 -0.84 -13.03
CA ALA A 123 -7.57 -0.07 -14.27
C ALA A 123 -6.18 0.53 -14.53
N TRP A 124 -5.43 0.91 -13.49
CA TRP A 124 -4.06 1.41 -13.63
C TRP A 124 -3.07 0.32 -14.07
N TYR A 125 -3.29 -0.94 -13.70
CA TYR A 125 -2.47 -2.06 -14.16
C TYR A 125 -2.91 -2.63 -15.53
N GLN A 126 -4.20 -2.55 -15.86
CA GLN A 126 -4.76 -3.26 -17.03
C GLN A 126 -4.76 -2.45 -18.31
N TYR A 127 -4.91 -1.13 -18.22
CA TYR A 127 -5.07 -0.28 -19.40
C TYR A 127 -3.78 0.49 -19.69
N PRO A 128 -3.35 0.55 -20.96
CA PRO A 128 -2.18 1.33 -21.33
C PRO A 128 -2.47 2.84 -21.19
N PRO A 129 -1.43 3.67 -20.99
CA PRO A 129 -1.60 5.11 -21.00
C PRO A 129 -1.94 5.67 -22.38
N GLU A 130 -1.53 5.04 -23.47
CA GLU A 130 -1.94 5.48 -24.81
C GLU A 130 -3.15 4.71 -25.32
N PRO A 131 -4.16 5.37 -25.93
CA PRO A 131 -4.31 6.83 -26.14
C PRO A 131 -4.73 7.63 -24.88
N LYS A 132 -4.61 8.97 -24.87
CA LYS A 132 -4.98 9.88 -23.74
C LYS A 132 -6.44 9.74 -23.23
N ASN A 133 -7.33 9.11 -23.99
CA ASN A 133 -8.71 8.80 -23.60
C ASN A 133 -8.91 7.37 -23.08
N SER A 134 -7.83 6.61 -22.85
CA SER A 134 -7.90 5.26 -22.30
C SER A 134 -8.50 5.27 -20.88
N LYS A 135 -8.98 4.09 -20.46
CA LYS A 135 -9.53 3.89 -19.10
C LYS A 135 -8.50 4.16 -17.99
N PHE A 136 -7.20 4.11 -18.30
CA PHE A 136 -6.13 4.53 -17.40
C PHE A 136 -6.30 6.00 -17.00
N TRP A 137 -6.34 6.90 -17.98
CA TRP A 137 -6.51 8.34 -17.73
C TRP A 137 -7.87 8.70 -17.16
N ILE A 138 -8.94 8.04 -17.65
CA ILE A 138 -10.29 8.27 -17.11
C ILE A 138 -10.34 7.92 -15.62
N SER A 139 -9.72 6.81 -15.23
CA SER A 139 -9.60 6.39 -13.83
C SER A 139 -8.81 7.40 -12.99
N LEU A 140 -7.62 7.82 -13.44
CA LEU A 140 -6.78 8.79 -12.72
C LEU A 140 -7.46 10.15 -12.55
N ARG A 141 -8.08 10.68 -13.62
CA ARG A 141 -8.86 11.93 -13.58
C ARG A 141 -9.99 11.85 -12.57
N ALA A 142 -10.74 10.74 -12.57
CA ALA A 142 -11.83 10.52 -11.63
C ALA A 142 -11.34 10.52 -10.17
N VAL A 143 -10.23 9.84 -9.88
CA VAL A 143 -9.66 9.76 -8.52
C VAL A 143 -9.10 11.11 -8.07
N ARG A 144 -8.28 11.79 -8.88
CA ARG A 144 -7.72 13.10 -8.51
C ARG A 144 -8.81 14.14 -8.28
N LYS A 145 -9.82 14.19 -9.17
CA LYS A 145 -11.02 15.02 -9.01
C LYS A 145 -11.79 14.70 -7.74
N ALA A 146 -11.91 13.41 -7.39
CA ALA A 146 -12.56 12.99 -6.16
C ALA A 146 -11.78 13.43 -4.91
N HIS A 147 -10.45 13.33 -4.92
CA HIS A 147 -9.60 13.86 -3.85
C HIS A 147 -9.80 15.37 -3.70
N SER A 148 -9.70 16.16 -4.78
CA SER A 148 -9.90 17.61 -4.69
C SER A 148 -11.29 17.99 -4.18
N ARG A 149 -12.35 17.28 -4.61
CA ARG A 149 -13.72 17.49 -4.11
C ARG A 149 -13.84 17.18 -2.62
N SER A 150 -13.30 16.05 -2.17
CA SER A 150 -13.29 15.66 -0.76
C SER A 150 -12.51 16.66 0.09
N SER A 151 -11.33 17.09 -0.36
CA SER A 151 -10.49 18.08 0.32
C SER A 151 -11.25 19.39 0.52
N ARG A 152 -11.87 19.95 -0.52
CA ARG A 152 -12.66 21.18 -0.40
C ARG A 152 -13.84 21.03 0.55
N ALA A 153 -14.55 19.90 0.48
CA ALA A 153 -15.71 19.67 1.32
C ALA A 153 -15.33 19.49 2.80
N CYS A 154 -14.30 18.71 3.10
CA CYS A 154 -13.83 18.50 4.47
C CYS A 154 -13.13 19.73 5.05
N ALA A 155 -12.44 20.53 4.24
CA ALA A 155 -11.87 21.81 4.69
C ALA A 155 -12.96 22.78 5.16
N LYS A 156 -14.07 22.88 4.40
CA LYS A 156 -15.24 23.68 4.80
C LYS A 156 -15.88 23.21 6.11
N LEU A 157 -15.77 21.91 6.42
CA LEU A 157 -16.28 21.31 7.66
C LEU A 157 -15.25 21.31 8.80
N GLY A 158 -14.11 22.02 8.68
CA GLY A 158 -13.05 22.04 9.71
C GLY A 158 -12.34 20.70 9.91
N SER A 159 -12.56 19.74 9.01
CA SER A 159 -11.99 18.39 9.10
C SER A 159 -10.61 18.27 8.44
N GLY A 160 -10.12 19.34 7.82
CA GLY A 160 -8.86 19.37 7.09
C GLY A 160 -9.03 18.98 5.62
N MET A 161 -7.91 18.82 4.93
CA MET A 161 -7.83 18.44 3.52
C MET A 161 -6.87 17.26 3.34
N ILE A 162 -6.91 16.63 2.16
CA ILE A 162 -5.88 15.65 1.77
C ILE A 162 -4.63 16.42 1.38
N THR A 163 -3.52 16.17 2.08
CA THR A 163 -2.23 16.86 1.90
C THR A 163 -1.23 16.04 1.07
N GLN A 164 -0.12 16.63 0.63
CA GLN A 164 0.99 15.93 -0.03
C GLN A 164 1.53 14.80 0.85
N LYS A 165 1.68 15.06 2.15
CA LYS A 165 2.01 14.05 3.16
C LYS A 165 1.01 12.89 3.12
N ASP A 166 -0.29 13.18 3.14
CA ASP A 166 -1.33 12.16 3.13
C ASP A 166 -1.33 11.34 1.83
N LEU A 167 -1.07 11.96 0.68
CA LEU A 167 -0.96 11.26 -0.60
C LEU A 167 0.27 10.34 -0.65
N ALA A 168 1.44 10.82 -0.19
CA ALA A 168 2.67 10.02 -0.17
C ALA A 168 2.58 8.84 0.82
N LEU A 169 2.01 9.07 2.01
CA LEU A 169 1.71 7.98 2.95
C LEU A 169 0.68 7.02 2.35
N THR A 170 -0.36 7.51 1.68
CA THR A 170 -1.29 6.61 0.97
C THR A 170 -0.59 5.79 -0.12
N GLN A 171 0.37 6.39 -0.84
CA GLN A 171 1.19 5.70 -1.83
C GLN A 171 2.05 4.59 -1.20
N PHE A 172 2.60 4.80 0.02
CA PHE A 172 3.24 3.72 0.80
C PHE A 172 2.29 2.52 0.93
N GLY A 173 1.01 2.77 1.24
CA GLY A 173 0.02 1.70 1.39
C GLY A 173 -0.17 0.84 0.14
N PHE A 174 0.18 1.33 -1.05
CA PHE A 174 0.05 0.57 -2.29
C PHE A 174 1.29 -0.25 -2.67
N ILE A 175 2.49 0.20 -2.28
CA ILE A 175 3.75 -0.43 -2.71
C ILE A 175 4.60 -0.96 -1.55
N GLY A 176 4.58 -0.27 -0.41
CA GLY A 176 5.55 -0.42 0.69
C GLY A 176 5.63 -1.84 1.25
N PHE A 177 4.51 -2.41 1.69
CA PHE A 177 4.54 -3.76 2.29
C PHE A 177 4.93 -4.86 1.31
N ILE A 178 4.62 -4.69 0.03
CA ILE A 178 4.93 -5.70 -0.99
C ILE A 178 6.43 -5.69 -1.27
N THR A 179 7.01 -4.50 -1.46
CA THR A 179 8.41 -4.36 -1.86
C THR A 179 9.35 -4.51 -0.68
N LEU A 180 9.08 -3.87 0.47
CA LEU A 180 9.87 -4.09 1.70
C LEU A 180 9.72 -5.52 2.24
N GLY A 181 8.55 -6.14 2.02
CA GLY A 181 8.28 -7.51 2.44
C GLY A 181 8.66 -8.58 1.42
N ALA A 182 9.24 -8.23 0.27
CA ALA A 182 9.49 -9.16 -0.83
C ALA A 182 10.33 -10.37 -0.41
N TYR A 183 11.33 -10.18 0.46
CA TYR A 183 12.15 -11.26 0.99
C TYR A 183 11.34 -12.30 1.78
N ARG A 184 10.24 -11.91 2.43
CA ARG A 184 9.37 -12.81 3.22
C ARG A 184 8.63 -13.82 2.35
N ILE A 185 8.51 -13.54 1.04
CA ILE A 185 7.90 -14.42 0.04
C ILE A 185 8.94 -14.96 -0.96
N GLN A 186 10.23 -14.83 -0.64
CA GLN A 186 11.36 -15.21 -1.50
C GLN A 186 11.33 -14.54 -2.89
N LEU A 187 10.85 -13.30 -2.95
CA LEU A 187 10.85 -12.48 -4.15
C LEU A 187 12.08 -11.58 -4.15
N TYR A 188 13.06 -11.91 -5.00
CA TYR A 188 14.34 -11.20 -5.14
C TYR A 188 14.53 -10.56 -6.53
N ASP A 189 13.42 -10.37 -7.24
CA ASP A 189 13.36 -9.83 -8.59
C ASP A 189 13.62 -8.30 -8.53
N GLN A 190 14.85 -7.88 -8.85
CA GLN A 190 15.24 -6.46 -8.78
C GLN A 190 14.55 -5.63 -9.86
N GLU A 191 14.32 -6.21 -11.05
CA GLU A 191 13.54 -5.57 -12.11
C GLU A 191 12.09 -5.36 -11.67
N PHE A 192 11.55 -6.28 -10.87
CA PHE A 192 10.27 -6.08 -10.17
C PHE A 192 10.26 -4.86 -9.28
N LEU A 193 11.27 -4.69 -8.45
CA LEU A 193 11.34 -3.59 -7.51
C LEU A 193 11.52 -2.24 -8.24
N GLU A 194 12.36 -2.20 -9.27
CA GLU A 194 12.61 -1.01 -10.10
C GLU A 194 11.35 -0.61 -10.90
N ALA A 195 10.77 -1.53 -11.66
CA ALA A 195 9.61 -1.24 -12.50
C ALA A 195 8.35 -0.93 -11.68
N THR A 196 8.14 -1.61 -10.55
CA THR A 196 7.02 -1.30 -9.63
C THR A 196 7.21 0.09 -9.01
N SER A 197 8.42 0.43 -8.57
CA SER A 197 8.72 1.77 -8.07
C SER A 197 8.43 2.84 -9.12
N HIS A 198 8.96 2.67 -10.33
CA HIS A 198 8.76 3.64 -11.41
C HIS A 198 7.28 3.80 -11.78
N MET A 199 6.53 2.70 -11.90
CA MET A 199 5.10 2.74 -12.16
C MET A 199 4.34 3.54 -11.08
N TRP A 200 4.59 3.26 -9.81
CA TRP A 200 3.94 3.97 -8.71
C TRP A 200 4.40 5.42 -8.58
N ARG A 201 5.65 5.74 -8.94
CA ARG A 201 6.13 7.12 -9.04
C ARG A 201 5.31 7.91 -10.05
N VAL A 202 5.12 7.36 -11.25
CA VAL A 202 4.30 7.98 -12.31
C VAL A 202 2.85 8.14 -11.84
N ILE A 203 2.25 7.11 -11.24
CA ILE A 203 0.87 7.18 -10.73
C ILE A 203 0.74 8.25 -9.65
N GLY A 204 1.70 8.33 -8.72
CA GLY A 204 1.73 9.35 -7.68
C GLY A 204 1.77 10.75 -8.26
N TYR A 205 2.67 10.99 -9.22
CA TYR A 205 2.75 12.25 -9.94
C TYR A 205 1.42 12.63 -10.61
N LEU A 206 0.83 11.69 -11.36
CA LEU A 206 -0.43 11.91 -12.06
C LEU A 206 -1.60 12.18 -11.10
N LEU A 207 -1.59 11.57 -9.91
CA LEU A 207 -2.56 11.80 -8.83
C LEU A 207 -2.31 13.10 -8.05
N GLY A 208 -1.31 13.89 -8.43
CA GLY A 208 -1.05 15.21 -7.88
C GLY A 208 0.02 15.26 -6.79
N ILE A 209 0.82 14.21 -6.62
CA ILE A 209 1.98 14.24 -5.70
C ILE A 209 3.14 14.97 -6.38
N LYS A 210 3.71 15.99 -5.73
CA LYS A 210 4.92 16.66 -6.23
C LYS A 210 6.13 15.72 -6.13
N ASP A 211 7.09 15.87 -7.04
CA ASP A 211 8.27 15.00 -7.08
C ASP A 211 9.08 14.99 -5.77
N GLU A 212 9.13 16.12 -5.07
CA GLU A 212 9.80 16.25 -3.76
C GLU A 212 9.11 15.47 -2.63
N TYR A 213 7.81 15.18 -2.75
CA TYR A 213 7.03 14.41 -1.77
C TYR A 213 6.76 12.97 -2.18
N ASN A 214 6.93 12.62 -3.46
CA ASN A 214 6.67 11.27 -3.99
C ASN A 214 7.51 10.22 -3.24
N ILE A 215 6.88 9.18 -2.70
CA ILE A 215 7.62 8.18 -1.92
C ILE A 215 8.47 7.27 -2.81
N CYS A 216 8.09 7.14 -4.08
CA CYS A 216 8.88 6.45 -5.08
C CYS A 216 9.93 7.43 -5.62
N GLY A 217 11.20 7.15 -5.32
CA GLY A 217 12.34 7.96 -5.72
C GLY A 217 12.76 7.74 -7.17
N ARG A 218 13.96 8.19 -7.54
CA ARG A 218 14.45 8.09 -8.93
C ARG A 218 14.67 6.66 -9.41
N ASN A 219 14.89 5.75 -8.47
CA ASN A 219 15.12 4.32 -8.68
C ASN A 219 14.67 3.54 -7.43
N TRP A 220 14.79 2.21 -7.48
CA TRP A 220 14.44 1.35 -6.36
C TRP A 220 15.27 1.63 -5.10
N SER A 221 16.58 1.88 -5.21
CA SER A 221 17.45 2.15 -4.05
C SER A 221 16.95 3.35 -3.24
N GLU A 222 16.68 4.47 -3.91
CA GLU A 222 16.12 5.65 -3.25
C GLU A 222 14.71 5.40 -2.71
N THR A 223 13.89 4.66 -3.45
CA THR A 223 12.53 4.29 -3.02
C THR A 223 12.55 3.43 -1.76
N ASN A 224 13.44 2.46 -1.69
CA ASN A 224 13.58 1.55 -0.56
C ASN A 224 13.93 2.33 0.71
N LEU A 225 14.84 3.29 0.63
CA LEU A 225 15.20 4.17 1.75
C LEU A 225 13.99 4.98 2.25
N ARG A 226 13.24 5.60 1.32
CA ARG A 226 12.03 6.40 1.64
C ARG A 226 10.91 5.54 2.25
N LEU A 227 10.68 4.35 1.70
CA LEU A 227 9.70 3.41 2.24
C LEU A 227 10.10 2.93 3.63
N ASP A 228 11.37 2.59 3.85
CA ASP A 228 11.86 2.07 5.13
C ASP A 228 11.75 3.09 6.26
N ILE A 229 12.19 4.34 6.02
CA ILE A 229 12.12 5.41 7.02
C ILE A 229 10.67 5.77 7.37
N VAL A 230 9.77 5.79 6.37
CA VAL A 230 8.32 6.01 6.58
C VAL A 230 7.71 4.86 7.37
N LEU A 231 8.06 3.61 7.06
CA LEU A 231 7.60 2.46 7.85
C LEU A 231 8.01 2.62 9.32
N ARG A 232 9.30 2.87 9.57
CA ARG A 232 9.89 2.97 10.91
C ARG A 232 9.31 4.10 11.75
N LYS A 233 9.34 5.31 11.21
CA LYS A 233 9.10 6.53 11.99
C LYS A 233 7.65 7.02 11.90
N VAL A 234 6.84 6.46 10.99
CA VAL A 234 5.43 6.82 10.84
C VAL A 234 4.49 5.65 11.12
N TYR A 235 4.61 4.55 10.37
CA TYR A 235 3.60 3.48 10.46
C TYR A 235 3.73 2.60 11.71
N ILE A 236 4.94 2.24 12.13
CA ILE A 236 5.15 1.50 13.38
C ILE A 236 4.51 2.24 14.57
N PRO A 237 4.89 3.50 14.87
CA PRO A 237 4.31 4.20 16.02
C PRO A 237 2.81 4.46 15.87
N ALA A 238 2.31 4.69 14.65
CA ALA A 238 0.89 4.89 14.41
C ALA A 238 0.06 3.60 14.64
N LEU A 239 0.60 2.43 14.31
CA LEU A 239 -0.06 1.14 14.52
C LEU A 239 0.09 0.61 15.95
N GLU A 240 1.16 0.97 16.66
CA GLU A 240 1.34 0.73 18.09
C GLU A 240 0.33 1.52 18.91
N ASN A 241 0.10 2.79 18.54
CA ASN A 241 -0.77 3.72 19.26
C ASN A 241 -2.09 3.98 18.52
N ALA A 242 -2.63 2.95 17.87
CA ALA A 242 -3.81 3.10 17.03
C ALA A 242 -5.06 3.46 17.86
N SER A 243 -5.91 4.34 17.32
CA SER A 243 -7.11 4.84 18.01
C SER A 243 -8.32 3.90 17.89
N GLN A 244 -9.37 4.15 18.68
CA GLN A 244 -10.65 3.46 18.51
C GLN A 244 -11.25 3.69 17.10
N ASP A 245 -11.12 4.91 16.58
CA ASP A 245 -11.58 5.23 15.22
C ASP A 245 -10.87 4.37 14.16
N PHE A 246 -9.58 4.07 14.36
CA PHE A 246 -8.84 3.16 13.49
C PHE A 246 -9.44 1.75 13.54
N GLU A 247 -9.76 1.23 14.73
CA GLU A 247 -10.35 -0.09 14.86
C GLU A 247 -11.70 -0.16 14.16
N ASP A 248 -12.54 0.85 14.35
CA ASP A 248 -13.90 0.88 13.81
C ASP A 248 -13.88 1.02 12.28
N ALA A 249 -12.97 1.87 11.75
CA ALA A 249 -12.75 1.98 10.31
C ALA A 249 -12.19 0.68 9.71
N THR A 250 -11.29 -0.02 10.43
CA THR A 250 -10.74 -1.31 10.01
C THR A 250 -11.81 -2.39 9.99
N LYS A 251 -12.67 -2.46 11.02
CA LYS A 251 -13.83 -3.36 11.06
C LYS A 251 -14.79 -3.07 9.90
N ALA A 252 -15.13 -1.80 9.64
CA ALA A 252 -15.99 -1.41 8.53
C ALA A 252 -15.39 -1.80 7.17
N LEU A 253 -14.08 -1.56 6.97
CA LEU A 253 -13.33 -1.99 5.77
C LEU A 253 -13.41 -3.50 5.56
N LEU A 254 -13.02 -4.30 6.56
CA LEU A 254 -12.90 -5.74 6.42
C LEU A 254 -14.27 -6.43 6.32
N HIS A 255 -15.26 -6.02 7.12
CA HIS A 255 -16.64 -6.50 6.95
C HIS A 255 -17.24 -6.06 5.62
N GLY A 256 -16.89 -4.86 5.14
CA GLY A 256 -17.31 -4.37 3.84
C GLY A 256 -16.74 -5.20 2.69
N LEU A 257 -15.47 -5.63 2.77
CA LEU A 257 -14.83 -6.45 1.75
C LEU A 257 -15.05 -7.95 1.91
N TRP A 258 -15.64 -8.41 3.01
CA TRP A 258 -15.93 -9.82 3.23
C TRP A 258 -16.70 -10.49 2.07
N PRO A 259 -17.69 -9.84 1.42
CA PRO A 259 -18.35 -10.42 0.25
C PRO A 259 -17.46 -10.59 -0.99
N VAL A 260 -16.35 -9.86 -1.07
CA VAL A 260 -15.35 -9.98 -2.15
C VAL A 260 -14.41 -11.15 -1.86
N ASN A 261 -14.06 -11.36 -0.59
CA ASN A 261 -13.22 -12.46 -0.15
C ASN A 261 -13.66 -12.90 1.26
N THR A 262 -14.35 -14.03 1.32
CA THR A 262 -14.95 -14.56 2.56
C THR A 262 -13.93 -15.10 3.56
N SER A 263 -12.64 -15.13 3.19
CA SER A 263 -11.53 -15.43 4.10
C SER A 263 -11.01 -14.19 4.85
N LEU A 264 -11.53 -12.99 4.59
CA LEU A 264 -11.13 -11.77 5.30
C LEU A 264 -11.75 -11.75 6.70
N THR A 265 -10.94 -11.81 7.74
CA THR A 265 -11.38 -11.59 9.12
C THR A 265 -10.61 -10.44 9.75
N VAL A 266 -11.24 -9.76 10.73
CA VAL A 266 -10.61 -8.60 11.39
C VAL A 266 -9.33 -9.00 12.11
N GLY A 267 -9.38 -10.07 12.91
CA GLY A 267 -8.22 -10.55 13.67
C GLY A 267 -7.05 -10.95 12.78
N SER A 268 -7.29 -11.79 11.76
CA SER A 268 -6.22 -12.26 10.88
C SER A 268 -5.55 -11.13 10.09
N TYR A 269 -6.32 -10.23 9.47
CA TYR A 269 -5.74 -9.17 8.64
C TYR A 269 -5.11 -8.04 9.44
N LEU A 270 -5.65 -7.72 10.62
CA LEU A 270 -4.99 -6.76 11.51
C LEU A 270 -3.66 -7.33 12.01
N PHE A 271 -3.63 -8.61 12.40
CA PHE A 271 -2.39 -9.30 12.77
C PHE A 271 -1.36 -9.26 11.63
N MET A 272 -1.77 -9.65 10.42
CA MET A 272 -0.90 -9.64 9.24
C MET A 272 -0.38 -8.23 8.91
N THR A 273 -1.21 -7.20 9.06
CA THR A 273 -0.81 -5.81 8.82
C THR A 273 0.25 -5.35 9.81
N LYS A 274 0.00 -5.55 11.11
CA LYS A 274 0.94 -5.18 12.17
C LYS A 274 2.25 -5.99 12.08
N ARG A 275 2.17 -7.26 11.68
CA ARG A 275 3.33 -8.10 11.36
C ARG A 275 4.15 -7.54 10.20
N LEU A 276 3.50 -7.21 9.07
CA LEU A 276 4.19 -6.62 7.91
C LEU A 276 4.82 -5.26 8.25
N ALA A 277 4.19 -4.51 9.17
CA ALA A 277 4.72 -3.28 9.70
C ALA A 277 5.85 -3.45 10.72
N CYS A 278 6.15 -4.68 11.16
CA CYS A 278 7.14 -4.97 12.20
C CYS A 278 6.78 -4.35 13.57
N VAL A 279 5.49 -4.29 13.90
CA VAL A 279 5.01 -3.91 15.23
C VAL A 279 5.38 -5.00 16.23
N LYS A 280 5.93 -4.61 17.38
CA LYS A 280 6.34 -5.55 18.43
C LYS A 280 5.17 -6.41 18.92
N GLY A 281 5.41 -7.70 19.03
CA GLY A 281 4.48 -8.74 19.49
C GLY A 281 3.68 -9.40 18.37
N TYR A 282 3.81 -8.92 17.14
CA TYR A 282 3.14 -9.48 15.94
C TYR A 282 4.09 -10.32 15.08
N GLU A 283 5.33 -10.54 15.53
CA GLU A 283 6.29 -11.42 14.88
C GLU A 283 5.75 -12.87 14.84
N TYR A 284 6.01 -13.57 13.74
CA TYR A 284 5.59 -14.96 13.58
C TYR A 284 6.78 -15.88 13.25
N TYR A 285 7.68 -15.41 12.39
CA TYR A 285 8.93 -16.08 12.06
C TYR A 285 10.13 -15.26 12.57
N GLU A 286 11.29 -15.90 12.69
CA GLU A 286 12.51 -15.22 13.15
C GLU A 286 12.89 -14.03 12.27
N PHE A 287 12.70 -14.15 10.95
CA PHE A 287 13.00 -13.10 9.97
C PHE A 287 12.03 -11.91 10.02
N ASP A 288 10.98 -11.94 10.85
CA ASP A 288 10.12 -10.77 11.06
C ASP A 288 10.80 -9.70 11.93
N HIS A 289 11.83 -10.08 12.68
CA HIS A 289 12.63 -9.14 13.45
C HIS A 289 13.53 -8.35 12.51
N ARG A 290 13.54 -7.02 12.69
CA ARG A 290 14.43 -6.15 11.93
C ARG A 290 15.89 -6.37 12.38
N PRO A 291 16.88 -6.19 11.48
CA PRO A 291 18.28 -6.30 11.84
C PRO A 291 18.63 -5.42 13.04
N GLY A 292 19.36 -5.97 14.01
CA GLY A 292 19.76 -5.25 15.23
C GLY A 292 18.65 -5.04 16.28
N ALA A 293 17.43 -5.56 16.07
CA ALA A 293 16.37 -5.45 17.08
C ALA A 293 16.70 -6.26 18.34
N GLN A 294 16.61 -5.61 19.51
CA GLN A 294 16.71 -6.30 20.81
C GLN A 294 15.48 -7.20 21.01
N ARG A 295 15.74 -8.48 21.27
CA ARG A 295 14.70 -9.49 21.49
C ARG A 295 14.39 -9.58 22.98
N ASP A 296 13.14 -9.37 23.35
CA ASP A 296 12.63 -9.65 24.68
C ASP A 296 12.05 -11.07 24.71
N PRO A 297 12.65 -12.03 25.44
CA PRO A 297 12.14 -13.39 25.56
C PRO A 297 10.73 -13.46 26.17
N ASN A 298 10.33 -12.44 26.93
CA ASN A 298 9.02 -12.36 27.59
C ASN A 298 8.02 -11.53 26.78
N GLN A 299 8.37 -11.13 25.55
CA GLN A 299 7.48 -10.34 24.71
C GLN A 299 6.16 -11.06 24.48
N HIS A 300 5.06 -10.34 24.73
CA HIS A 300 3.72 -10.87 24.48
C HIS A 300 3.50 -11.10 22.98
N LEU A 301 3.01 -12.28 22.63
CA LEU A 301 2.76 -12.67 21.24
C LEU A 301 1.26 -12.62 20.94
N TYR A 302 0.84 -11.58 20.22
CA TYR A 302 -0.57 -11.33 19.88
C TYR A 302 -1.20 -12.42 19.01
N TYR A 303 -0.40 -13.28 18.37
CA TYR A 303 -0.93 -14.49 17.70
C TYR A 303 -1.71 -15.39 18.67
N LYS A 304 -1.32 -15.42 19.95
CA LYS A 304 -2.00 -16.20 21.00
C LYS A 304 -3.28 -15.54 21.49
N ASP A 305 -3.59 -14.31 21.11
CA ASP A 305 -4.86 -13.66 21.47
C ASP A 305 -5.94 -13.89 20.40
N LEU A 306 -5.52 -14.28 19.20
CA LEU A 306 -6.41 -14.56 18.09
C LEU A 306 -7.35 -15.74 18.38
N SER A 307 -8.56 -15.65 17.83
CA SER A 307 -9.50 -16.79 17.80
C SER A 307 -8.87 -17.98 17.07
N TRP A 308 -9.35 -19.19 17.36
CA TRP A 308 -8.83 -20.40 16.70
C TRP A 308 -8.91 -20.31 15.16
N TRP A 309 -9.98 -19.69 14.64
CA TRP A 309 -10.20 -19.51 13.21
C TRP A 309 -9.24 -18.48 12.61
N ASP A 310 -9.03 -17.35 13.28
CA ASP A 310 -8.05 -16.34 12.86
C ASP A 310 -6.63 -16.90 12.85
N ARG A 311 -6.26 -17.68 13.87
CA ARG A 311 -4.97 -18.39 13.92
C ARG A 311 -4.80 -19.32 12.74
N PHE A 312 -5.83 -20.11 12.42
CA PHE A 312 -5.81 -20.99 11.26
C PHE A 312 -5.61 -20.22 9.95
N ILE A 313 -6.35 -19.12 9.74
CA ILE A 313 -6.19 -18.26 8.55
C ILE A 313 -4.78 -17.70 8.46
N VAL A 314 -4.24 -17.17 9.56
CA VAL A 314 -2.88 -16.62 9.63
C VAL A 314 -1.85 -17.71 9.31
N PHE A 315 -1.92 -18.86 9.98
CA PHE A 315 -1.02 -20.00 9.73
C PHE A 315 -1.07 -20.45 8.27
N TYR A 316 -2.27 -20.71 7.75
CA TYR A 316 -2.48 -21.17 6.37
C TYR A 316 -1.96 -20.14 5.35
N GLY A 317 -2.30 -18.86 5.55
CA GLY A 317 -1.85 -17.76 4.71
C GLY A 317 -0.33 -17.63 4.71
N LEU A 318 0.30 -17.61 5.90
CA LEU A 318 1.75 -17.50 6.05
C LEU A 318 2.49 -18.69 5.48
N PHE A 319 1.98 -19.91 5.69
CA PHE A 319 2.57 -21.12 5.13
C PHE A 319 2.57 -21.07 3.60
N LEU A 320 1.43 -20.71 2.99
CA LEU A 320 1.30 -20.58 1.55
C LEU A 320 2.27 -19.53 0.98
N VAL A 321 2.31 -18.33 1.55
CA VAL A 321 3.12 -17.24 0.98
C VAL A 321 4.61 -17.41 1.21
N THR A 322 5.00 -17.93 2.37
CA THR A 322 6.41 -18.03 2.76
C THR A 322 7.09 -19.22 2.10
N TYR A 323 6.42 -20.38 2.04
CA TYR A 323 7.04 -21.63 1.61
C TYR A 323 6.59 -22.12 0.24
N LEU A 324 5.33 -21.89 -0.13
CA LEU A 324 4.75 -22.47 -1.35
C LEU A 324 4.64 -21.49 -2.53
N HIS A 325 4.58 -20.19 -2.27
CA HIS A 325 4.45 -19.17 -3.31
C HIS A 325 5.63 -19.10 -4.29
N LYS A 326 6.81 -19.64 -3.93
CA LYS A 326 7.93 -19.75 -4.88
C LYS A 326 7.63 -20.65 -6.08
N TYR A 327 6.69 -21.61 -5.94
CA TYR A 327 6.32 -22.51 -7.02
C TYR A 327 5.27 -21.88 -7.95
N SER A 328 5.53 -21.89 -9.26
CA SER A 328 4.64 -21.29 -10.26
C SER A 328 3.21 -21.82 -10.23
N ALA A 329 3.01 -23.12 -10.00
CA ALA A 329 1.68 -23.72 -9.89
C ALA A 329 0.85 -23.12 -8.72
N VAL A 330 1.48 -22.90 -7.57
CA VAL A 330 0.83 -22.26 -6.41
C VAL A 330 0.51 -20.80 -6.70
N ARG A 331 1.43 -20.06 -7.34
CA ARG A 331 1.15 -18.68 -7.77
C ARG A 331 -0.03 -18.60 -8.72
N TRP A 332 -0.08 -19.48 -9.71
CA TRP A 332 -1.18 -19.53 -10.67
C TRP A 332 -2.52 -19.81 -9.98
N TYR A 333 -2.56 -20.78 -9.06
CA TYR A 333 -3.76 -21.06 -8.27
C TYR A 333 -4.21 -19.85 -7.45
N LEU A 334 -3.30 -19.22 -6.69
CA LEU A 334 -3.63 -18.07 -5.85
C LEU A 334 -4.07 -16.86 -6.69
N ASN A 335 -3.37 -16.58 -7.79
CA ASN A 335 -3.72 -15.49 -8.71
C ASN A 335 -5.07 -15.75 -9.38
N PHE A 336 -5.34 -16.99 -9.82
CA PHE A 336 -6.62 -17.39 -10.39
C PHE A 336 -7.75 -17.21 -9.39
N ARG A 337 -7.57 -17.64 -8.14
CA ARG A 337 -8.57 -17.45 -7.07
C ARG A 337 -8.91 -15.98 -6.85
N VAL A 338 -7.90 -15.11 -6.78
CA VAL A 338 -8.13 -13.66 -6.62
C VAL A 338 -8.81 -13.08 -7.85
N TRP A 339 -8.32 -13.40 -9.05
CA TRP A 339 -8.95 -12.96 -10.30
C TRP A 339 -10.41 -13.40 -10.38
N LEU A 340 -10.72 -14.64 -10.03
CA LEU A 340 -12.08 -15.19 -10.05
C LEU A 340 -12.99 -14.45 -9.07
N ASN A 341 -12.53 -14.22 -7.83
CA ASN A 341 -13.30 -13.44 -6.84
C ASN A 341 -13.58 -12.01 -7.33
N GLU A 342 -12.62 -11.39 -8.01
CA GLU A 342 -12.80 -10.07 -8.62
C GLU A 342 -13.82 -10.12 -9.77
N GLN A 343 -13.77 -11.14 -10.64
CA GLN A 343 -14.76 -11.32 -11.71
C GLN A 343 -16.16 -11.54 -11.15
N ILE A 344 -16.30 -12.39 -10.13
CA ILE A 344 -17.57 -12.65 -9.45
C ILE A 344 -18.09 -11.34 -8.83
N SER A 345 -17.26 -10.63 -8.06
CA SER A 345 -17.64 -9.35 -7.43
C SER A 345 -18.00 -8.27 -8.45
N TYR A 346 -17.44 -8.33 -9.65
CA TYR A 346 -17.79 -7.39 -10.72
C TYR A 346 -19.08 -7.78 -11.43
N TYR A 347 -19.19 -9.01 -11.94
CA TYR A 347 -20.27 -9.42 -12.83
C TYR A 347 -21.50 -9.96 -12.10
N VAL A 348 -21.30 -10.77 -11.07
CA VAL A 348 -22.36 -11.44 -10.31
C VAL A 348 -22.04 -11.41 -8.81
N PRO A 349 -22.13 -10.24 -8.14
CA PRO A 349 -21.73 -10.08 -6.74
C PRO A 349 -22.76 -10.70 -5.77
N TYR A 350 -23.04 -12.00 -5.92
CA TYR A 350 -24.12 -12.69 -5.21
C TYR A 350 -23.96 -12.61 -3.69
N VAL A 351 -22.75 -12.77 -3.15
CA VAL A 351 -22.51 -12.63 -1.72
C VAL A 351 -22.90 -11.22 -1.26
N ALA A 352 -22.47 -10.18 -1.98
CA ALA A 352 -22.82 -8.80 -1.63
C ALA A 352 -24.31 -8.51 -1.83
N MET A 353 -24.99 -9.18 -2.76
CA MET A 353 -26.45 -9.09 -2.92
C MET A 353 -27.16 -9.62 -1.68
N PHE A 354 -26.71 -10.75 -1.11
CA PHE A 354 -27.26 -11.29 0.13
C PHE A 354 -26.90 -10.44 1.35
N THR A 355 -25.68 -9.88 1.41
CA THR A 355 -25.22 -9.10 2.57
C THR A 355 -25.75 -7.66 2.60
N PHE A 356 -25.79 -6.98 1.46
CA PHE A 356 -26.08 -5.54 1.38
C PHE A 356 -27.29 -5.20 0.49
N GLY A 357 -27.88 -6.18 -0.18
CA GLY A 357 -28.99 -5.99 -1.12
C GLY A 357 -28.53 -5.68 -2.55
N PHE A 358 -29.40 -6.00 -3.50
CA PHE A 358 -29.10 -5.99 -4.94
C PHE A 358 -28.60 -4.62 -5.45
N LYS A 359 -29.21 -3.52 -5.01
CA LYS A 359 -28.84 -2.16 -5.43
C LYS A 359 -27.43 -1.76 -4.96
N TRP A 360 -27.00 -2.23 -3.80
CA TRP A 360 -25.71 -1.87 -3.21
C TRP A 360 -24.57 -2.73 -3.74
N ALA A 361 -24.87 -3.98 -4.06
CA ALA A 361 -23.91 -4.98 -4.53
C ALA A 361 -23.15 -4.57 -5.79
N PHE A 362 -23.82 -3.93 -6.76
CA PHE A 362 -23.16 -3.53 -8.00
C PHE A 362 -22.37 -2.22 -7.86
N VAL A 363 -21.08 -2.32 -8.14
CA VAL A 363 -20.14 -1.20 -8.17
C VAL A 363 -19.49 -1.11 -9.55
N ARG A 364 -19.46 0.10 -10.11
CA ARG A 364 -18.88 0.41 -11.42
C ARG A 364 -18.15 1.74 -11.34
N ILE A 365 -16.98 1.83 -11.96
CA ILE A 365 -16.19 3.07 -12.07
C ILE A 365 -16.23 3.69 -13.48
N PHE A 366 -16.76 2.94 -14.46
CA PHE A 366 -16.98 3.41 -15.83
C PHE A 366 -18.47 3.26 -16.19
N THR A 367 -18.99 4.21 -16.97
CA THR A 367 -20.33 4.11 -17.56
C THR A 367 -20.34 3.15 -18.75
N LYS A 368 -21.52 2.82 -19.28
CA LYS A 368 -21.63 2.04 -20.53
C LYS A 368 -20.96 2.73 -21.73
N ALA A 369 -20.91 4.07 -21.71
CA ALA A 369 -20.24 4.87 -22.74
C ALA A 369 -18.72 4.99 -22.51
N GLY A 370 -18.17 4.36 -21.46
CA GLY A 370 -16.74 4.40 -21.15
C GLY A 370 -16.27 5.63 -20.37
N SER A 371 -17.14 6.59 -20.08
CA SER A 371 -16.81 7.75 -19.23
C SER A 371 -16.72 7.40 -17.74
N GLU A 372 -16.21 8.32 -16.92
CA GLU A 372 -16.17 8.14 -15.45
C GLU A 372 -17.58 7.97 -14.86
N ASN A 373 -17.74 7.03 -13.93
CA ASN A 373 -18.97 6.89 -13.15
C ASN A 373 -18.81 7.62 -11.81
N ASP A 374 -19.37 8.82 -11.73
CA ASP A 374 -19.01 9.83 -10.73
C ASP A 374 -19.20 9.36 -9.27
N PHE A 375 -18.36 9.87 -8.38
CA PHE A 375 -18.47 9.63 -6.94
C PHE A 375 -19.72 10.36 -6.42
N LYS A 376 -20.75 9.62 -5.99
CA LYS A 376 -21.91 10.21 -5.30
C LYS A 376 -21.48 10.66 -3.90
N TYR A 377 -21.32 11.97 -3.72
CA TYR A 377 -21.07 12.58 -2.42
C TYR A 377 -22.41 12.86 -1.72
N HIS A 378 -22.51 12.44 -0.46
CA HIS A 378 -23.67 12.70 0.40
C HIS A 378 -23.31 13.63 1.56
N LEU A 379 -22.35 14.54 1.34
CA LEU A 379 -22.07 15.61 2.27
C LEU A 379 -23.20 16.65 2.12
N LYS A 380 -24.27 16.47 2.90
CA LYS A 380 -25.22 17.56 3.13
C LYS A 380 -24.46 18.60 3.95
N VAL A 381 -24.28 19.79 3.37
CA VAL A 381 -23.99 20.99 4.14
C VAL A 381 -25.31 21.31 4.84
N GLU A 382 -25.35 21.16 6.16
CA GLU A 382 -26.42 21.76 6.96
C GLU A 382 -26.24 23.27 7.01
#